data_AF-A0A3E0WD45-F1
#
_entry.id   AF-A0A3E0WD45-F1
#
_cell.length_a   1.000
_cell.length_b   1.000
_cell.length_c   1.000
_cell.angle_alpha   90.00
_cell.angle_beta   90.00
_cell.angle_gamma   90.00
#
_symmetry.space_group_name_H-M   'P 1'
#
loop_
_entity.id
_entity.type
_entity.pdbx_description
1 polymer ?
#
loop_
_entity_poly.entity_id
_entity_poly.type
_entity_poly.pdbx_seq_one_letter_code
_entity_poly.pdbx_strand_id
1 'polypeptide(L)'
;MLSEAVMASESGWRGAPVPEQRLHPAPPIPPRGALKTVATVMDLVTSYPLAARTRGGLTQAPAFSQLVEIDYVTSSPTDPGYSPVVAVLTLNHSNGPGELLRQAESLRAAGNRIALANVGESPASVAVLPLLQPDLIQINLPALQRQPDFQSSQTYNALSGYAEELPAVVLASGVTTEDDRLLAAAFGATLGEGTYFSSLADAQEPAGIRFAAEPRTTAPQTTPFLIAARRGQVATASRTQLLKTSHILETCAFDCDEATVVMSTFQKSTNLTPNTIELYSALARNLSYVFAFTHPVDISETSLQEIPDLRIHTFARHDPLSLEWDLIIVNARYQVLLAARENPESTDEATEFDFVVTHDRPTILSAAQSLTSYL
;
A
#
# COMPACT_ATOMS: atom_id res chain seq x y z
N MET A 1 52.47 -37.37 -42.36
CA MET A 1 51.93 -36.25 -43.17
C MET A 1 51.47 -35.21 -42.16
N LEU A 2 52.46 -34.52 -41.57
CA LEU A 2 52.87 -33.13 -41.85
C LEU A 2 51.87 -32.14 -41.22
N SER A 3 52.22 -31.29 -40.25
CA SER A 3 53.46 -31.06 -39.49
C SER A 3 53.10 -30.04 -38.39
N GLU A 4 53.41 -30.32 -37.10
CA GLU A 4 54.42 -29.61 -36.27
C GLU A 4 53.90 -28.33 -35.59
N ALA A 5 54.31 -27.91 -34.37
CA ALA A 5 55.15 -28.40 -33.29
C ALA A 5 54.98 -27.36 -32.14
N VAL A 6 54.71 -27.73 -30.88
CA VAL A 6 55.68 -27.98 -29.79
C VAL A 6 56.60 -26.77 -29.44
N MET A 7 56.27 -26.17 -28.28
CA MET A 7 57.15 -25.70 -27.18
C MET A 7 58.10 -24.48 -27.32
N ALA A 8 58.00 -23.65 -26.27
CA ALA A 8 59.04 -22.91 -25.53
C ALA A 8 59.68 -21.64 -26.12
N SER A 9 59.57 -20.51 -25.40
CA SER A 9 60.63 -20.03 -24.50
C SER A 9 60.39 -18.59 -24.02
N GLU A 10 61.04 -18.29 -22.90
CA GLU A 10 60.98 -17.10 -22.04
C GLU A 10 61.52 -15.80 -22.66
N SER A 11 61.48 -14.74 -21.82
CA SER A 11 62.07 -13.39 -21.96
C SER A 11 61.20 -12.39 -22.73
N GLY A 12 60.96 -11.17 -22.30
CA GLY A 12 61.53 -10.36 -21.24
C GLY A 12 61.54 -8.90 -21.73
N TRP A 13 60.74 -8.05 -21.10
CA TRP A 13 60.92 -6.58 -21.00
C TRP A 13 60.91 -5.69 -22.27
N ARG A 14 59.89 -4.81 -22.38
CA ARG A 14 59.97 -3.32 -22.24
C ARG A 14 58.74 -2.66 -22.88
N GLY A 15 58.14 -1.70 -22.16
CA GLY A 15 56.87 -1.08 -22.52
C GLY A 15 56.92 0.15 -23.44
N ALA A 16 55.74 0.63 -23.79
CA ALA A 16 55.39 2.01 -24.19
C ALA A 16 53.83 2.16 -24.14
N PRO A 17 53.24 3.37 -24.13
CA PRO A 17 52.21 3.77 -23.18
C PRO A 17 50.75 3.61 -23.66
N VAL A 18 49.84 3.51 -22.68
CA VAL A 18 48.38 3.53 -22.84
C VAL A 18 47.91 4.94 -23.21
N PRO A 19 46.99 5.13 -24.18
CA PRO A 19 46.51 6.44 -24.57
C PRO A 19 45.52 6.99 -23.54
N GLU A 20 45.67 8.28 -23.18
CA GLU A 20 44.74 9.02 -22.33
C GLU A 20 43.32 9.01 -22.94
N GLN A 21 42.39 8.35 -22.24
CA GLN A 21 40.96 8.48 -22.51
C GLN A 21 40.50 9.87 -22.06
N ARG A 22 40.23 10.73 -23.04
CA ARG A 22 39.48 11.98 -22.82
C ARG A 22 38.06 11.60 -22.39
N LEU A 23 37.75 11.86 -21.12
CA LEU A 23 36.39 11.85 -20.58
C LEU A 23 35.56 12.90 -21.34
N HIS A 24 34.60 12.44 -22.13
CA HIS A 24 33.53 13.31 -22.64
C HIS A 24 32.66 13.77 -21.46
N PRO A 25 32.30 15.06 -21.37
CA PRO A 25 31.40 15.53 -20.34
C PRO A 25 30.03 14.86 -20.53
N ALA A 26 29.46 14.36 -19.42
CA ALA A 26 28.12 13.82 -19.38
C ALA A 26 27.10 14.82 -19.95
N PRO A 27 26.04 14.35 -20.64
CA PRO A 27 25.00 15.25 -21.13
C PRO A 27 24.35 16.00 -19.95
N PRO A 28 23.94 17.26 -20.15
CA PRO A 28 23.31 18.03 -19.10
C PRO A 28 22.02 17.34 -18.65
N ILE A 29 21.92 17.11 -17.34
CA ILE A 29 20.69 16.68 -16.67
C ILE A 29 19.62 17.75 -16.96
N PRO A 30 18.43 17.39 -17.48
CA PRO A 30 17.38 18.37 -17.73
C PRO A 30 16.96 19.03 -16.41
N PRO A 31 16.59 20.32 -16.41
CA PRO A 31 16.11 20.98 -15.21
C PRO A 31 14.85 20.25 -14.71
N ARG A 32 14.83 19.90 -13.42
CA ARG A 32 13.63 19.39 -12.73
C ARG A 32 12.54 20.46 -12.78
N GLY A 33 11.67 20.38 -13.80
CA GLY A 33 10.47 21.20 -13.88
C GLY A 33 9.49 20.79 -12.79
N ALA A 34 8.99 21.76 -12.03
CA ALA A 34 7.86 21.56 -11.14
C ALA A 34 6.61 21.26 -11.98
N LEU A 35 6.08 20.04 -11.88
CA LEU A 35 4.77 19.73 -12.44
C LEU A 35 3.71 20.44 -11.60
N LYS A 36 2.95 21.35 -12.23
CA LYS A 36 1.74 21.93 -11.67
C LYS A 36 0.55 21.16 -12.22
N THR A 37 -0.09 20.38 -11.36
CA THR A 37 -1.33 19.65 -11.65
C THR A 37 -2.52 20.56 -11.32
N VAL A 38 -3.57 20.56 -12.15
CA VAL A 38 -4.77 21.40 -11.94
C VAL A 38 -6.05 20.55 -11.92
N ALA A 39 -6.79 20.56 -10.80
CA ALA A 39 -8.08 19.85 -10.66
C ALA A 39 -9.28 20.82 -10.55
N THR A 40 -10.51 20.33 -10.73
CA THR A 40 -11.76 21.12 -10.74
C THR A 40 -12.88 20.38 -10.00
N VAL A 41 -13.74 21.09 -9.24
CA VAL A 41 -14.92 20.51 -8.56
C VAL A 41 -15.99 20.08 -9.57
N MET A 42 -16.57 18.89 -9.40
CA MET A 42 -17.49 18.29 -10.38
C MET A 42 -18.98 18.60 -10.15
N ASP A 43 -19.41 18.91 -8.92
CA ASP A 43 -20.84 18.97 -8.52
C ASP A 43 -21.41 20.36 -8.21
N LEU A 44 -20.66 21.43 -8.47
CA LEU A 44 -21.17 22.79 -8.41
C LEU A 44 -20.95 23.44 -9.77
N VAL A 45 -21.96 24.13 -10.30
CA VAL A 45 -21.90 24.99 -11.51
C VAL A 45 -21.01 26.23 -11.26
N THR A 46 -19.96 26.08 -10.46
CA THR A 46 -18.96 27.06 -10.12
C THR A 46 -17.61 26.34 -10.23
N SER A 47 -16.99 26.46 -11.40
CA SER A 47 -15.67 25.89 -11.69
C SER A 47 -14.62 26.65 -10.90
N TYR A 48 -13.93 25.96 -9.98
CA TYR A 48 -12.73 26.48 -9.34
C TYR A 48 -11.56 25.57 -9.71
N PRO A 49 -10.50 26.08 -10.36
CA PRO A 49 -9.29 25.32 -10.58
C PRO A 49 -8.63 25.01 -9.22
N LEU A 50 -7.68 24.08 -9.16
CA LEU A 50 -7.02 23.67 -7.93
C LEU A 50 -5.56 23.39 -8.24
N ALA A 51 -4.63 24.23 -7.79
CA ALA A 51 -3.25 24.21 -8.30
C ALA A 51 -2.25 23.62 -7.31
N ALA A 52 -1.39 22.76 -7.83
CA ALA A 52 -0.24 22.16 -7.17
C ALA A 52 1.07 22.97 -7.39
N ARG A 53 1.88 23.17 -6.34
CA ARG A 53 3.26 23.69 -6.35
C ARG A 53 4.18 22.65 -5.68
N THR A 54 5.49 22.71 -5.87
CA THR A 54 6.45 21.83 -5.18
C THR A 54 7.40 22.70 -4.36
N ARG A 55 7.51 22.46 -3.05
CA ARG A 55 8.45 23.21 -2.20
C ARG A 55 9.86 22.68 -2.34
N GLY A 56 10.76 23.47 -2.94
CA GLY A 56 12.20 23.24 -2.87
C GLY A 56 12.74 23.59 -1.49
N GLY A 57 12.70 22.66 -0.53
CA GLY A 57 13.18 22.96 0.83
C GLY A 57 13.31 21.81 1.82
N LEU A 58 12.97 20.56 1.46
CA LEU A 58 13.24 19.40 2.31
C LEU A 58 14.48 18.69 1.79
N THR A 59 15.62 18.92 2.44
CA THR A 59 16.94 18.50 1.98
C THR A 59 17.18 16.99 1.97
N GLN A 60 16.24 16.14 2.39
CA GLN A 60 16.33 14.68 2.25
C GLN A 60 14.95 13.99 2.20
N ALA A 61 14.13 14.31 1.20
CA ALA A 61 13.07 13.37 0.81
C ALA A 61 13.69 12.32 -0.15
N PRO A 62 13.48 11.00 0.06
CA PRO A 62 14.02 9.98 -0.83
C PRO A 62 13.54 10.23 -2.27
N ALA A 63 14.37 9.83 -3.25
CA ALA A 63 14.36 10.23 -4.66
C ALA A 63 13.07 10.01 -5.47
N PHE A 64 11.99 9.54 -4.85
CA PHE A 64 10.76 9.05 -5.49
C PHE A 64 9.48 9.70 -4.96
N SER A 65 9.56 10.75 -4.15
CA SER A 65 8.40 11.58 -3.77
C SER A 65 8.33 12.84 -4.63
N GLN A 66 7.21 13.02 -5.35
CA GLN A 66 6.80 14.37 -5.72
C GLN A 66 5.97 14.91 -4.57
N LEU A 67 6.61 15.74 -3.74
CA LEU A 67 5.91 16.50 -2.72
C LEU A 67 5.16 17.63 -3.43
N VAL A 68 3.92 17.34 -3.79
CA VAL A 68 3.03 18.29 -4.45
C VAL A 68 2.33 19.12 -3.36
N GLU A 69 2.96 20.23 -2.96
CA GLU A 69 2.34 21.29 -2.14
C GLU A 69 1.19 21.94 -2.93
N ILE A 70 -0.04 21.48 -2.72
CA ILE A 70 -1.23 22.15 -3.26
C ILE A 70 -1.44 23.47 -2.47
N ASP A 71 -0.70 24.50 -2.89
CA ASP A 71 -0.65 25.82 -2.26
C ASP A 71 -1.93 26.63 -2.57
N TYR A 72 -2.62 27.07 -1.51
CA TYR A 72 -3.61 28.13 -1.56
C TYR A 72 -2.94 29.50 -1.42
N VAL A 73 -3.37 30.45 -2.22
CA VAL A 73 -3.23 31.88 -1.94
C VAL A 73 -4.67 32.33 -1.67
N THR A 74 -5.06 32.74 -0.46
CA THR A 74 -4.88 34.11 0.05
C THR A 74 -5.18 34.20 1.56
N SER A 75 -4.41 35.05 2.25
CA SER A 75 -4.63 35.67 3.57
C SER A 75 -5.06 34.83 4.78
N SER A 76 -4.11 34.70 5.73
CA SER A 76 -4.25 34.30 7.13
C SER A 76 -4.39 32.79 7.42
N PRO A 77 -3.44 32.19 8.17
CA PRO A 77 -3.37 30.76 8.49
C PRO A 77 -4.36 30.32 9.59
N THR A 78 -5.58 30.88 9.59
CA THR A 78 -6.50 30.79 10.75
C THR A 78 -7.77 30.00 10.50
N ASP A 79 -7.99 29.40 9.32
CA ASP A 79 -9.20 28.60 9.07
C ASP A 79 -8.91 27.09 9.24
N PRO A 80 -9.39 26.44 10.33
CA PRO A 80 -8.99 25.07 10.71
C PRO A 80 -9.46 23.94 9.78
N GLY A 81 -10.04 24.24 8.61
CA GLY A 81 -10.54 23.24 7.64
C GLY A 81 -9.68 23.03 6.38
N TYR A 82 -8.62 23.81 6.17
CA TYR A 82 -7.79 23.77 4.96
C TYR A 82 -6.39 23.26 5.28
N SER A 83 -6.01 22.11 4.70
CA SER A 83 -4.67 21.53 4.89
C SER A 83 -3.72 22.00 3.79
N PRO A 84 -2.57 22.62 4.12
CA PRO A 84 -1.71 23.25 3.11
C PRO A 84 -0.80 22.28 2.34
N VAL A 85 -0.67 21.01 2.74
CA VAL A 85 0.22 20.06 2.07
C VAL A 85 -0.41 18.67 1.96
N VAL A 86 -0.52 18.17 0.73
CA VAL A 86 -0.92 16.80 0.40
C VAL A 86 0.26 16.13 -0.29
N ALA A 87 0.91 15.19 0.37
CA ALA A 87 1.99 14.44 -0.23
C ALA A 87 1.40 13.36 -1.17
N VAL A 88 1.75 13.42 -2.45
CA VAL A 88 1.31 12.47 -3.45
C VAL A 88 2.28 11.31 -3.50
N LEU A 89 1.75 10.10 -3.28
CA LEU A 89 2.49 8.86 -3.34
C LEU A 89 1.98 8.00 -4.49
N THR A 90 2.87 7.22 -5.08
CA THR A 90 2.56 6.23 -6.12
C THR A 90 3.05 4.86 -5.66
N LEU A 91 2.28 3.83 -5.97
CA LEU A 91 2.76 2.46 -5.80
C LEU A 91 3.82 2.15 -6.86
N ASN A 92 5.03 1.90 -6.41
CA ASN A 92 6.12 1.46 -7.28
C ASN A 92 6.19 -0.07 -7.25
N HIS A 93 6.17 -0.70 -8.43
CA HIS A 93 6.28 -2.15 -8.58
C HIS A 93 7.55 -2.72 -7.92
N SER A 94 8.64 -1.95 -7.85
CA SER A 94 9.94 -2.40 -7.32
C SER A 94 10.06 -2.41 -5.79
N ASN A 95 9.30 -1.58 -5.07
CA ASN A 95 9.49 -1.38 -3.61
C ASN A 95 8.30 -1.88 -2.76
N GLY A 96 7.19 -2.28 -3.39
CA GLY A 96 6.05 -2.88 -2.70
C GLY A 96 5.26 -1.93 -1.78
N PRO A 97 4.18 -2.41 -1.15
CA PRO A 97 3.30 -1.63 -0.29
C PRO A 97 3.94 -1.23 1.05
N GLY A 98 4.91 -2.00 1.57
CA GLY A 98 5.55 -1.70 2.85
C GLY A 98 6.31 -0.37 2.84
N GLU A 99 7.07 -0.10 1.79
CA GLU A 99 7.76 1.19 1.63
C GLU A 99 6.77 2.36 1.49
N LEU A 100 5.70 2.17 0.73
CA LEU A 100 4.64 3.17 0.61
C LEU A 100 4.03 3.51 1.97
N LEU A 101 3.73 2.50 2.78
CA LEU A 101 3.11 2.66 4.10
C LEU A 101 4.07 3.36 5.08
N ARG A 102 5.36 2.98 5.10
CA ARG A 102 6.38 3.69 5.90
C ARG A 102 6.54 5.14 5.49
N GLN A 103 6.55 5.41 4.18
CA GLN A 103 6.67 6.76 3.67
C GLN A 103 5.46 7.61 4.06
N ALA A 104 4.25 7.06 3.93
CA ALA A 104 3.03 7.71 4.37
C ALA A 104 3.05 8.03 5.87
N GLU A 105 3.51 7.08 6.70
CA GLU A 105 3.61 7.27 8.15
C GLU A 105 4.59 8.39 8.52
N SER A 106 5.76 8.43 7.88
CA SER A 106 6.75 9.50 8.08
C SER A 106 6.19 10.87 7.69
N LEU A 107 5.46 10.94 6.58
CA LEU A 107 4.83 12.17 6.11
C LEU A 107 3.67 12.62 7.03
N ARG A 108 2.88 11.68 7.54
CA ARG A 108 1.84 11.95 8.55
C ARG A 108 2.43 12.47 9.86
N ALA A 109 3.53 11.88 10.32
CA ALA A 109 4.25 12.37 11.50
C ALA A 109 4.77 13.80 11.32
N ALA A 110 5.05 14.21 10.07
CA ALA A 110 5.39 15.59 9.71
C ALA A 110 4.15 16.49 9.44
N GLY A 111 2.94 16.02 9.70
CA GLY A 111 1.69 16.78 9.57
C GLY A 111 1.11 16.85 8.16
N ASN A 112 1.60 16.02 7.22
CA ASN A 112 1.10 16.02 5.84
C ASN A 112 -0.12 15.11 5.70
N ARG A 113 -1.03 15.50 4.82
CA ARG A 113 -2.05 14.59 4.27
C ARG A 113 -1.46 13.75 3.16
N ILE A 114 -2.06 12.59 2.91
CA ILE A 114 -1.54 11.61 1.94
C ILE A 114 -2.52 11.45 0.79
N ALA A 115 -2.04 11.67 -0.44
CA ALA A 115 -2.74 11.28 -1.67
C ALA A 115 -2.11 10.00 -2.23
N LEU A 116 -2.95 9.07 -2.70
CA LEU A 116 -2.50 7.95 -3.53
C LEU A 116 -2.88 8.22 -4.98
N ALA A 117 -1.89 8.30 -5.85
CA ALA A 117 -2.07 8.46 -7.28
C ALA A 117 -2.14 7.13 -8.02
N ASN A 118 -2.69 7.17 -9.23
CA ASN A 118 -2.79 6.04 -10.16
C ASN A 118 -3.61 4.87 -9.59
N VAL A 119 -4.62 5.19 -8.77
CA VAL A 119 -5.52 4.17 -8.23
C VAL A 119 -6.41 3.65 -9.35
N GLY A 120 -6.54 2.32 -9.40
CA GLY A 120 -7.29 1.62 -10.44
C GLY A 120 -6.43 1.14 -11.61
N GLU A 121 -5.13 1.48 -11.69
CA GLU A 121 -4.25 0.95 -12.74
C GLU A 121 -3.96 -0.55 -12.59
N SER A 122 -4.08 -1.07 -11.36
CA SER A 122 -3.92 -2.48 -11.02
C SER A 122 -4.74 -2.86 -9.77
N PRO A 123 -5.10 -4.14 -9.57
CA PRO A 123 -5.73 -4.61 -8.33
C PRO A 123 -4.95 -4.23 -7.07
N ALA A 124 -3.61 -4.28 -7.15
CA ALA A 124 -2.71 -3.92 -6.07
C ALA A 124 -2.88 -2.45 -5.61
N SER A 125 -3.18 -1.55 -6.54
CA SER A 125 -3.44 -0.14 -6.22
C SER A 125 -4.69 0.10 -5.40
N VAL A 126 -5.70 -0.76 -5.57
CA VAL A 126 -6.94 -0.72 -4.81
C VAL A 126 -6.77 -1.47 -3.48
N ALA A 127 -6.05 -2.59 -3.48
CA ALA A 127 -5.78 -3.42 -2.30
C ALA A 127 -5.07 -2.66 -1.17
N VAL A 128 -4.24 -1.65 -1.49
CA VAL A 128 -3.52 -0.89 -0.46
C VAL A 128 -4.38 0.17 0.23
N LEU A 129 -5.49 0.61 -0.38
CA LEU A 129 -6.37 1.67 0.15
C LEU A 129 -6.81 1.45 1.60
N PRO A 130 -7.30 0.27 2.02
CA PRO A 130 -7.73 0.05 3.40
C PRO A 130 -6.58 0.10 4.42
N LEU A 131 -5.34 -0.21 4.01
CA LEU A 131 -4.15 -0.12 4.86
C LEU A 131 -3.63 1.31 4.94
N LEU A 132 -3.50 1.95 3.77
CA LEU A 132 -2.96 3.31 3.64
C LEU A 132 -3.94 4.34 4.22
N GLN A 133 -5.24 4.18 3.96
CA GLN A 133 -6.32 5.13 4.24
C GLN A 133 -5.95 6.56 3.83
N PRO A 134 -5.71 6.81 2.52
CA PRO A 134 -5.29 8.13 2.05
C PRO A 134 -6.39 9.17 2.30
N ASP A 135 -5.97 10.44 2.40
CA ASP A 135 -6.85 11.59 2.44
C ASP A 135 -7.41 11.94 1.06
N LEU A 136 -6.67 11.61 0.00
CA LEU A 136 -7.08 11.79 -1.39
C LEU A 136 -6.78 10.54 -2.23
N ILE A 137 -7.76 10.09 -2.99
CA ILE A 137 -7.64 9.00 -3.96
C ILE A 137 -7.65 9.63 -5.35
N GLN A 138 -6.54 9.53 -6.08
CA GLN A 138 -6.49 9.95 -7.47
C GLN A 138 -6.61 8.74 -8.39
N ILE A 139 -7.76 8.67 -9.08
CA ILE A 139 -8.10 7.64 -10.06
C ILE A 139 -7.50 8.01 -11.42
N ASN A 140 -6.90 7.05 -12.12
CA ASN A 140 -6.51 7.20 -13.52
C ASN A 140 -7.62 6.63 -14.43
N LEU A 141 -8.54 7.49 -14.88
CA LEU A 141 -9.67 7.05 -15.71
C LEU A 141 -9.22 6.39 -17.03
N PRO A 142 -8.28 6.96 -17.81
CA PRO A 142 -7.82 6.32 -19.04
C PRO A 142 -7.20 4.94 -18.84
N ALA A 143 -6.52 4.69 -17.72
CA ALA A 143 -5.97 3.38 -17.43
C ALA A 143 -7.06 2.38 -17.06
N LEU A 144 -8.01 2.81 -16.25
CA LEU A 144 -9.10 2.01 -15.76
C LEU A 144 -10.05 1.58 -16.92
N GLN A 145 -10.34 2.48 -17.86
CA GLN A 145 -11.13 2.19 -19.07
C GLN A 145 -10.44 1.22 -20.05
N ARG A 146 -9.12 1.05 -19.99
CA ARG A 146 -8.35 0.16 -20.89
C ARG A 146 -8.24 -1.28 -20.39
N GLN A 147 -8.66 -1.57 -19.16
CA GLN A 147 -8.55 -2.90 -18.58
C GLN A 147 -9.58 -3.87 -19.19
N PRO A 148 -9.28 -5.19 -19.23
CA PRO A 148 -10.25 -6.21 -19.63
C PRO A 148 -11.53 -6.16 -18.78
N ASP A 149 -12.70 -6.42 -19.39
CA ASP A 149 -14.03 -6.24 -18.79
C ASP A 149 -14.22 -6.88 -17.39
N PHE A 150 -13.62 -8.07 -17.15
CA PHE A 150 -13.77 -8.76 -15.87
C PHE A 150 -12.90 -8.14 -14.75
N GLN A 151 -11.62 -7.85 -15.03
CA GLN A 151 -10.72 -7.25 -14.05
C GLN A 151 -11.07 -5.80 -13.76
N SER A 152 -11.54 -5.09 -14.79
CA SER A 152 -12.08 -3.74 -14.61
C SER A 152 -13.28 -3.77 -13.69
N SER A 153 -14.24 -4.70 -13.87
CA SER A 153 -15.41 -4.85 -12.98
C SER A 153 -15.05 -5.08 -11.50
N GLN A 154 -14.05 -5.91 -11.20
CA GLN A 154 -13.61 -6.15 -9.82
C GLN A 154 -12.93 -4.91 -9.23
N THR A 155 -12.02 -4.30 -9.99
CA THR A 155 -11.31 -3.08 -9.60
C THR A 155 -12.30 -1.93 -9.39
N TYR A 156 -13.29 -1.78 -10.27
CA TYR A 156 -14.38 -0.81 -10.17
C TYR A 156 -15.18 -0.98 -8.89
N ASN A 157 -15.66 -2.20 -8.63
CA ASN A 157 -16.49 -2.47 -7.47
C ASN A 157 -15.71 -2.25 -6.16
N ALA A 158 -14.44 -2.68 -6.12
CA ALA A 158 -13.59 -2.46 -4.95
C ALA A 158 -13.28 -0.98 -4.71
N LEU A 159 -12.95 -0.24 -5.79
CA LEU A 159 -12.70 1.19 -5.71
C LEU A 159 -13.93 1.96 -5.24
N SER A 160 -15.10 1.67 -5.79
CA SER A 160 -16.36 2.30 -5.38
C SER A 160 -16.67 2.01 -3.91
N GLY A 161 -16.50 0.75 -3.48
CA GLY A 161 -16.73 0.38 -2.07
C GLY A 161 -15.78 1.12 -1.12
N TYR A 162 -14.50 1.25 -1.48
CA TYR A 162 -13.54 2.00 -0.65
C TYR A 162 -13.75 3.52 -0.74
N ALA A 163 -14.22 4.06 -1.86
CA ALA A 163 -14.56 5.47 -1.98
C ALA A 163 -15.74 5.89 -1.08
N GLU A 164 -16.71 4.99 -0.88
CA GLU A 164 -17.81 5.20 0.08
C GLU A 164 -17.35 5.04 1.54
N GLU A 165 -16.45 4.09 1.79
CA GLU A 165 -16.04 3.71 3.15
C GLU A 165 -14.97 4.65 3.73
N LEU A 166 -14.01 5.06 2.91
CA LEU A 166 -12.92 5.92 3.36
C LEU A 166 -13.36 7.39 3.31
N PRO A 167 -13.01 8.20 4.32
CA PRO A 167 -13.27 9.65 4.30
C PRO A 167 -12.27 10.39 3.39
N ALA A 168 -12.02 9.83 2.20
CA ALA A 168 -11.06 10.33 1.23
C ALA A 168 -11.75 11.18 0.17
N VAL A 169 -11.09 12.25 -0.27
CA VAL A 169 -11.52 13.00 -1.45
C VAL A 169 -11.13 12.19 -2.68
N VAL A 170 -12.07 11.94 -3.58
CA VAL A 170 -11.80 11.23 -4.83
C VAL A 170 -11.63 12.23 -5.97
N LEU A 171 -10.47 12.14 -6.64
CA LEU A 171 -10.10 12.93 -7.80
C LEU A 171 -9.96 12.01 -9.01
N ALA A 172 -10.64 12.33 -10.11
CA ALA A 172 -10.50 11.64 -11.37
C ALA A 172 -9.51 12.37 -12.29
N SER A 173 -8.43 11.72 -12.70
CA SER A 173 -7.49 12.26 -13.67
C SER A 173 -7.73 11.69 -15.07
N GLY A 174 -7.48 12.52 -16.09
CA GLY A 174 -7.65 12.16 -17.49
C GLY A 174 -9.07 12.33 -18.03
N VAL A 175 -9.87 13.24 -17.45
CA VAL A 175 -11.25 13.53 -17.92
C VAL A 175 -11.20 14.35 -19.21
N THR A 176 -11.69 13.79 -20.32
CA THR A 176 -11.65 14.46 -21.63
C THR A 176 -13.03 14.77 -22.22
N THR A 177 -14.07 14.05 -21.78
CA THR A 177 -15.45 14.16 -22.25
C THR A 177 -16.45 14.28 -21.09
N GLU A 178 -17.70 14.64 -21.40
CA GLU A 178 -18.80 14.63 -20.41
C GLU A 178 -19.11 13.20 -19.94
N ASP A 179 -18.96 12.20 -20.80
CA ASP A 179 -19.13 10.79 -20.43
C ASP A 179 -18.06 10.35 -19.42
N ASP A 180 -16.81 10.81 -19.59
CA ASP A 180 -15.74 10.59 -18.59
C ASP A 180 -16.11 11.25 -17.25
N ARG A 181 -16.70 12.45 -17.28
CA ARG A 181 -17.16 13.18 -16.08
C ARG A 181 -18.25 12.40 -15.35
N LEU A 182 -19.25 11.90 -16.06
CA LEU A 182 -20.34 11.11 -15.50
C LEU A 182 -19.83 9.78 -14.93
N LEU A 183 -18.90 9.13 -15.63
CA LEU A 183 -18.26 7.91 -15.16
C LEU A 183 -17.44 8.15 -13.88
N ALA A 184 -16.65 9.23 -13.83
CA ALA A 184 -15.91 9.61 -12.62
C ALA A 184 -16.82 9.87 -11.43
N ALA A 185 -17.91 10.61 -11.63
CA ALA A 185 -18.90 10.85 -10.59
C ALA A 185 -19.53 9.54 -10.07
N ALA A 186 -19.74 8.55 -10.94
CA ALA A 186 -20.21 7.22 -10.54
C ALA A 186 -19.21 6.46 -9.65
N PHE A 187 -17.91 6.78 -9.71
CA PHE A 187 -16.88 6.27 -8.79
C PHE A 187 -16.72 7.11 -7.51
N GLY A 188 -17.63 8.05 -7.27
CA GLY A 188 -17.56 8.96 -6.12
C GLY A 188 -16.58 10.11 -6.30
N ALA A 189 -16.05 10.34 -7.51
CA ALA A 189 -15.17 11.47 -7.77
C ALA A 189 -15.94 12.79 -7.61
N THR A 190 -15.43 13.65 -6.74
CA THR A 190 -15.93 15.01 -6.52
C THR A 190 -15.04 16.05 -7.17
N LEU A 191 -13.81 15.66 -7.55
CA LEU A 191 -12.83 16.45 -8.27
C LEU A 191 -12.44 15.77 -9.58
N GLY A 192 -12.13 16.56 -10.60
CA GLY A 192 -11.68 16.07 -11.90
C GLY A 192 -10.52 16.90 -12.47
N GLU A 193 -9.61 16.24 -13.18
CA GLU A 193 -8.51 16.83 -13.93
C GLU A 193 -8.54 16.30 -15.38
N GLY A 194 -8.38 17.21 -16.34
CA GLY A 194 -8.21 16.87 -17.75
C GLY A 194 -8.64 17.98 -18.70
N THR A 195 -8.50 17.73 -20.00
CA THR A 195 -8.77 18.74 -21.04
C THR A 195 -10.23 19.17 -21.08
N TYR A 196 -11.16 18.33 -20.60
CA TYR A 196 -12.58 18.67 -20.51
C TYR A 196 -12.80 19.98 -19.74
N PHE A 197 -12.16 20.12 -18.58
CA PHE A 197 -12.32 21.29 -17.69
C PHE A 197 -11.57 22.53 -18.18
N SER A 198 -10.47 22.36 -18.92
CA SER A 198 -9.69 23.48 -19.46
C SER A 198 -10.47 24.34 -20.47
N SER A 199 -11.49 23.77 -21.11
CA SER A 199 -12.39 24.47 -22.02
C SER A 199 -13.49 25.28 -21.33
N LEU A 200 -13.67 25.08 -20.01
CA LEU A 200 -14.75 25.62 -19.20
C LEU A 200 -14.31 26.67 -18.18
N ALA A 201 -13.00 26.97 -18.10
CA ALA A 201 -12.45 27.82 -17.06
C ALA A 201 -12.24 29.27 -17.53
N ASP A 202 -12.98 30.21 -16.92
CA ASP A 202 -12.49 31.58 -16.77
C ASP A 202 -11.40 31.61 -15.68
N ALA A 203 -10.40 32.48 -15.83
CA ALA A 203 -9.25 32.55 -14.93
C ALA A 203 -9.63 33.07 -13.52
N GLN A 204 -10.24 32.22 -12.69
CA GLN A 204 -10.44 32.45 -11.27
C GLN A 204 -9.33 31.82 -10.45
N GLU A 205 -9.05 32.41 -9.28
CA GLU A 205 -8.12 31.84 -8.32
C GLU A 205 -8.63 30.49 -7.81
N PRO A 206 -7.72 29.51 -7.63
CA PRO A 206 -8.10 28.17 -7.24
C PRO A 206 -8.66 28.09 -5.82
N ALA A 207 -9.81 27.45 -5.65
CA ALA A 207 -10.39 27.15 -4.34
C ALA A 207 -9.80 25.86 -3.77
N GLY A 208 -9.81 25.69 -2.44
CA GLY A 208 -9.19 24.52 -1.81
C GLY A 208 -10.00 23.26 -1.63
N ILE A 209 -9.27 22.13 -1.65
CA ILE A 209 -9.76 20.81 -1.28
C ILE A 209 -10.19 20.88 0.17
N ARG A 210 -11.46 20.59 0.38
CA ARG A 210 -12.05 20.38 1.70
C ARG A 210 -11.98 18.90 2.01
N PHE A 211 -11.23 18.56 3.04
CA PHE A 211 -11.22 17.22 3.59
C PHE A 211 -12.30 17.12 4.66
N ALA A 212 -13.14 16.09 4.60
CA ALA A 212 -14.21 15.89 5.58
C ALA A 212 -13.68 15.46 6.95
N ALA A 213 -12.51 14.80 6.98
CA ALA A 213 -11.87 14.29 8.19
C ALA A 213 -10.59 15.05 8.53
N GLU A 214 -10.26 15.09 9.82
CA GLU A 214 -8.98 15.57 10.31
C GLU A 214 -7.81 14.74 9.75
N PRO A 215 -6.60 15.33 9.64
CA PRO A 215 -5.42 14.58 9.24
C PRO A 215 -5.17 13.43 10.20
N ARG A 216 -4.88 12.26 9.65
CA ARG A 216 -4.59 11.07 10.45
C ARG A 216 -3.26 11.22 11.18
N THR A 217 -3.25 10.88 12.46
CA THR A 217 -2.03 10.72 13.24
C THR A 217 -1.56 9.26 13.20
N THR A 218 -0.29 9.06 13.54
CA THR A 218 0.29 7.73 13.69
C THR A 218 -0.46 6.92 14.75
N ALA A 219 -0.72 5.64 14.48
CA ALA A 219 -1.44 4.77 15.41
C ALA A 219 -0.53 4.33 16.57
N PRO A 220 -1.05 4.22 17.81
CA PRO A 220 -0.29 3.66 18.92
C PRO A 220 0.04 2.18 18.67
N GLN A 221 1.23 1.74 19.10
CA GLN A 221 1.61 0.34 19.01
C GLN A 221 0.69 -0.53 19.89
N THR A 222 -0.01 -1.45 19.26
CA THR A 222 -0.91 -2.44 19.86
C THR A 222 -0.90 -3.68 18.96
N THR A 223 -1.49 -4.77 19.41
CA THR A 223 -1.60 -6.00 18.62
C THR A 223 -3.01 -6.21 18.08
N PRO A 224 -3.18 -7.02 17.01
CA PRO A 224 -4.48 -7.42 16.49
C PRO A 224 -5.40 -8.02 17.55
N PHE A 225 -4.91 -8.92 18.42
CA PHE A 225 -5.73 -9.51 19.48
C PHE A 225 -6.24 -8.46 20.46
N LEU A 226 -5.39 -7.54 20.93
CA LEU A 226 -5.82 -6.50 21.86
C LEU A 226 -6.84 -5.54 21.23
N ILE A 227 -6.73 -5.26 19.94
CA ILE A 227 -7.74 -4.48 19.20
C ILE A 227 -9.07 -5.24 19.16
N ALA A 228 -9.03 -6.52 18.77
CA ALA A 228 -10.22 -7.36 18.64
C ALA A 228 -10.92 -7.57 20.00
N ALA A 229 -10.17 -7.90 21.05
CA ALA A 229 -10.68 -8.20 22.38
C ALA A 229 -11.35 -6.99 23.07
N ARG A 230 -11.01 -5.75 22.68
CA ARG A 230 -11.66 -4.54 23.20
C ARG A 230 -13.10 -4.37 22.73
N ARG A 231 -13.47 -4.96 21.59
CA ARG A 231 -14.77 -4.76 20.93
C ARG A 231 -15.55 -6.05 20.75
N GLY A 232 -14.87 -7.18 20.62
CA GLY A 232 -15.45 -8.50 20.42
C GLY A 232 -15.60 -9.29 21.72
N GLN A 233 -16.38 -10.37 21.65
CA GLN A 233 -16.46 -11.35 22.72
C GLN A 233 -15.30 -12.34 22.57
N VAL A 234 -14.42 -12.39 23.57
CA VAL A 234 -13.33 -13.36 23.62
C VAL A 234 -13.91 -14.73 23.95
N ALA A 235 -13.57 -15.72 23.12
CA ALA A 235 -13.87 -17.13 23.34
C ALA A 235 -12.57 -17.91 23.53
N THR A 236 -12.66 -19.11 24.09
CA THR A 236 -11.50 -20.00 24.27
C THR A 236 -11.64 -21.23 23.38
N ALA A 237 -10.56 -21.64 22.73
CA ALA A 237 -10.51 -22.83 21.88
C ALA A 237 -9.18 -23.58 21.99
N SER A 238 -9.23 -24.88 21.73
CA SER A 238 -8.02 -25.69 21.54
C SER A 238 -7.29 -25.29 20.25
N ARG A 239 -5.98 -25.51 20.19
CA ARG A 239 -5.16 -25.32 18.97
C ARG A 239 -5.77 -25.98 17.72
N THR A 240 -6.31 -27.19 17.86
CA THR A 240 -6.92 -27.93 16.75
C THR A 240 -8.17 -27.25 16.20
N GLN A 241 -9.00 -26.67 17.06
CA GLN A 241 -10.17 -25.90 16.63
C GLN A 241 -9.75 -24.61 15.94
N LEU A 242 -8.77 -23.90 16.49
CA LEU A 242 -8.24 -22.66 15.91
C LEU A 242 -7.67 -22.88 14.51
N LEU A 243 -6.87 -23.94 14.32
CA LEU A 243 -6.34 -24.36 13.02
C LEU A 243 -7.44 -24.60 11.97
N LYS A 244 -8.51 -25.32 12.35
CA LYS A 244 -9.64 -25.58 11.45
C LYS A 244 -10.32 -24.28 11.05
N THR A 245 -10.55 -23.37 12.01
CA THR A 245 -11.13 -22.06 11.73
C THR A 245 -10.24 -21.25 10.79
N SER A 246 -8.93 -21.16 11.07
CA SER A 246 -7.95 -20.48 10.21
C SER A 246 -8.02 -20.99 8.77
N HIS A 247 -7.99 -22.31 8.57
CA HIS A 247 -8.05 -22.91 7.24
C HIS A 247 -9.33 -22.60 6.48
N ILE A 248 -10.48 -22.57 7.15
CA ILE A 248 -11.75 -22.18 6.52
C ILE A 248 -11.67 -20.74 6.02
N LEU A 249 -11.16 -19.82 6.86
CA LEU A 249 -11.03 -18.41 6.51
C LEU A 249 -10.01 -18.18 5.38
N GLU A 250 -8.88 -18.87 5.40
CA GLU A 250 -7.88 -18.81 4.32
C GLU A 250 -8.44 -19.32 2.99
N THR A 251 -9.29 -20.36 3.02
CA THR A 251 -9.99 -20.85 1.83
C THR A 251 -10.95 -19.79 1.31
N CYS A 252 -11.70 -19.11 2.18
CA CYS A 252 -12.53 -17.97 1.77
C CYS A 252 -11.72 -16.81 1.17
N ALA A 253 -10.50 -16.56 1.65
CA ALA A 253 -9.60 -15.56 1.06
C ALA A 253 -9.19 -15.93 -0.37
N PHE A 254 -8.95 -17.22 -0.63
CA PHE A 254 -8.59 -17.71 -1.95
C PHE A 254 -9.71 -17.51 -2.99
N ASP A 255 -10.97 -17.60 -2.56
CA ASP A 255 -12.14 -17.36 -3.41
C ASP A 255 -12.41 -15.87 -3.69
N CYS A 256 -11.64 -14.96 -3.08
CA CYS A 256 -11.74 -13.53 -3.34
C CYS A 256 -10.97 -13.12 -4.61
N ASP A 257 -11.10 -11.85 -4.99
CA ASP A 257 -10.38 -11.30 -6.15
C ASP A 257 -8.93 -10.90 -5.85
N GLU A 258 -8.20 -10.56 -6.90
CA GLU A 258 -6.78 -10.15 -6.83
C GLU A 258 -6.56 -8.93 -5.93
N ALA A 259 -7.56 -8.07 -5.68
CA ALA A 259 -7.43 -6.88 -4.83
C ALA A 259 -7.53 -7.20 -3.32
N THR A 260 -7.36 -8.47 -2.95
CA THR A 260 -7.36 -8.94 -1.56
C THR A 260 -5.99 -8.80 -0.91
N VAL A 261 -6.00 -8.43 0.37
CA VAL A 261 -4.85 -8.46 1.26
C VAL A 261 -5.03 -9.54 2.30
N VAL A 262 -3.98 -10.35 2.52
CA VAL A 262 -3.89 -11.30 3.62
C VAL A 262 -2.70 -10.93 4.50
N MET A 263 -2.92 -10.83 5.82
CA MET A 263 -1.88 -10.58 6.81
C MET A 263 -1.96 -11.65 7.89
N SER A 264 -0.87 -12.39 8.10
CA SER A 264 -0.87 -13.51 9.04
C SER A 264 0.33 -13.47 9.96
N THR A 265 0.10 -13.70 11.25
CA THR A 265 1.17 -13.83 12.25
C THR A 265 1.39 -15.31 12.54
N PHE A 266 2.64 -15.77 12.42
CA PHE A 266 3.04 -17.13 12.71
C PHE A 266 3.83 -17.14 14.02
N GLN A 267 3.16 -17.60 15.06
CA GLN A 267 3.71 -17.64 16.40
C GLN A 267 4.99 -18.50 16.54
N LYS A 268 5.03 -19.65 15.86
CA LYS A 268 6.11 -20.67 15.95
C LYS A 268 6.36 -21.31 14.59
N SER A 269 7.61 -21.66 14.27
CA SER A 269 7.99 -22.40 13.06
C SER A 269 7.19 -23.69 12.86
N THR A 270 6.83 -24.38 13.94
CA THR A 270 6.02 -25.63 13.87
C THR A 270 4.60 -25.44 13.32
N ASN A 271 4.08 -24.21 13.26
CA ASN A 271 2.81 -23.91 12.58
C ASN A 271 2.96 -23.88 11.06
N LEU A 272 4.19 -23.71 10.54
CA LEU A 272 4.50 -23.64 9.12
C LEU A 272 4.68 -25.04 8.54
N THR A 273 3.57 -25.77 8.46
CA THR A 273 3.55 -27.10 7.86
C THR A 273 3.69 -27.03 6.33
N PRO A 274 4.09 -28.11 5.64
CA PRO A 274 4.14 -28.15 4.18
C PRO A 274 2.81 -27.71 3.52
N ASN A 275 1.66 -28.11 4.08
CA ASN A 275 0.35 -27.68 3.60
C ASN A 275 0.13 -26.17 3.76
N THR A 276 0.63 -25.57 4.83
CA THR A 276 0.59 -24.10 5.03
C THR A 276 1.46 -23.40 4.00
N ILE A 277 2.65 -23.93 3.72
CA ILE A 277 3.56 -23.39 2.69
C ILE A 277 2.91 -23.45 1.30
N GLU A 278 2.28 -24.57 0.94
CA GLU A 278 1.54 -24.71 -0.32
C GLU A 278 0.37 -23.71 -0.42
N LEU A 279 -0.41 -23.56 0.66
CA LEU A 279 -1.52 -22.61 0.73
C LEU A 279 -1.03 -21.17 0.58
N TYR A 280 0.00 -20.74 1.29
CA TYR A 280 0.53 -19.38 1.18
C TYR A 280 1.21 -19.14 -0.16
N SER A 281 1.78 -20.17 -0.79
CA SER A 281 2.26 -20.10 -2.18
C SER A 281 1.09 -19.90 -3.16
N ALA A 282 -0.05 -20.53 -2.93
CA ALA A 282 -1.25 -20.32 -3.72
C ALA A 282 -1.84 -18.92 -3.50
N LEU A 283 -1.92 -18.44 -2.25
CA LEU A 283 -2.39 -17.09 -1.94
C LEU A 283 -1.47 -16.02 -2.55
N ALA A 284 -0.16 -16.10 -2.34
CA ALA A 284 0.80 -15.11 -2.83
C ALA A 284 0.84 -15.02 -4.36
N ARG A 285 0.52 -16.10 -5.07
CA ARG A 285 0.42 -16.12 -6.53
C ARG A 285 -0.83 -15.44 -7.08
N ASN A 286 -1.94 -15.47 -6.34
CA ASN A 286 -3.25 -15.03 -6.84
C ASN A 286 -3.72 -13.70 -6.23
N LEU A 287 -3.17 -13.29 -5.09
CA LEU A 287 -3.60 -12.09 -4.38
C LEU A 287 -2.54 -10.98 -4.48
N SER A 288 -2.97 -9.73 -4.45
CA SER A 288 -2.07 -8.57 -4.58
C SER A 288 -1.03 -8.53 -3.48
N TYR A 289 -1.44 -8.79 -2.24
CA TYR A 289 -0.55 -8.71 -1.08
C TYR A 289 -0.83 -9.82 -0.07
N VAL A 290 0.20 -10.62 0.20
CA VAL A 290 0.21 -11.60 1.28
C VAL A 290 1.40 -11.30 2.18
N PHE A 291 1.13 -11.01 3.45
CA PHE A 291 2.12 -10.71 4.46
C PHE A 291 2.18 -11.82 5.49
N ALA A 292 3.40 -12.27 5.80
CA ALA A 292 3.68 -13.21 6.87
C ALA A 292 4.59 -12.53 7.90
N PHE A 293 4.11 -12.44 9.13
CA PHE A 293 4.87 -11.93 10.26
C PHE A 293 5.37 -13.10 11.09
N THR A 294 6.67 -13.22 11.29
CA THR A 294 7.25 -14.37 11.98
C THR A 294 8.53 -14.02 12.73
N HIS A 295 9.00 -14.88 13.60
CA HIS A 295 10.28 -14.70 14.26
C HIS A 295 11.45 -14.94 13.28
N PRO A 296 12.58 -14.18 13.33
CA PRO A 296 13.70 -14.34 12.39
C PRO A 296 14.28 -15.76 12.32
N VAL A 297 14.29 -16.47 13.45
CA VAL A 297 14.79 -17.86 13.54
C VAL A 297 13.94 -18.81 12.70
N ASP A 298 12.63 -18.57 12.63
CA ASP A 298 11.69 -19.43 11.93
C ASP A 298 11.80 -19.30 10.41
N ILE A 299 12.33 -18.17 9.91
CA ILE A 299 12.57 -17.96 8.48
C ILE A 299 13.65 -18.89 7.95
N SER A 300 14.73 -19.08 8.72
CA SER A 300 15.84 -19.94 8.28
C SER A 300 15.49 -21.42 8.36
N GLU A 301 14.54 -21.79 9.22
CA GLU A 301 14.07 -23.15 9.41
C GLU A 301 12.93 -23.55 8.45
N THR A 302 12.38 -22.60 7.69
CA THR A 302 11.20 -22.83 6.84
C THR A 302 11.41 -22.36 5.40
N SER A 303 10.76 -23.03 4.44
CA SER A 303 10.77 -22.64 3.02
C SER A 303 9.93 -21.39 2.71
N LEU A 304 9.50 -20.61 3.71
CA LEU A 304 8.69 -19.41 3.48
C LEU A 304 9.39 -18.41 2.56
N GLN A 305 10.70 -18.21 2.75
CA GLN A 305 11.51 -17.30 1.94
C GLN A 305 11.61 -17.71 0.45
N GLU A 306 11.25 -18.96 0.13
CA GLU A 306 11.26 -19.48 -1.23
C GLU A 306 9.95 -19.19 -1.97
N ILE A 307 8.90 -18.75 -1.26
CA ILE A 307 7.61 -18.41 -1.84
C ILE A 307 7.71 -17.06 -2.55
N PRO A 308 7.55 -16.99 -3.89
CA PRO A 308 7.53 -15.72 -4.61
C PRO A 308 6.38 -14.84 -4.14
N ASP A 309 6.60 -13.53 -4.10
CA ASP A 309 5.62 -12.49 -3.76
C ASP A 309 5.03 -12.55 -2.33
N LEU A 310 5.42 -13.54 -1.51
CA LEU A 310 5.17 -13.55 -0.08
C LEU A 310 6.05 -12.50 0.62
N ARG A 311 5.41 -11.58 1.34
CA ARG A 311 6.10 -10.49 2.03
C ARG A 311 6.34 -10.88 3.49
N ILE A 312 7.57 -11.30 3.79
CA ILE A 312 7.94 -11.76 5.13
C ILE A 312 8.48 -10.58 5.94
N HIS A 313 7.90 -10.38 7.11
CA HIS A 313 8.31 -9.38 8.08
C HIS A 313 8.61 -10.05 9.42
N THR A 314 9.53 -9.45 10.18
CA THR A 314 9.97 -10.04 11.44
C THR A 314 9.67 -9.17 12.64
N PHE A 315 9.43 -9.82 13.77
CA PHE A 315 9.31 -9.19 15.07
C PHE A 315 10.31 -9.78 16.06
N ALA A 316 10.62 -9.02 17.11
CA ALA A 316 11.55 -9.46 18.14
C ALA A 316 10.98 -10.62 18.98
N ARG A 317 11.84 -11.43 19.58
CA ARG A 317 11.44 -12.60 20.41
C ARG A 317 10.46 -12.28 21.55
N HIS A 318 10.54 -11.08 22.10
CA HIS A 318 9.69 -10.63 23.22
C HIS A 318 8.60 -9.65 22.76
N ASP A 319 8.40 -9.53 21.44
CA ASP A 319 7.32 -8.74 20.90
C ASP A 319 5.98 -9.39 21.27
N PRO A 320 4.94 -8.62 21.67
CA PRO A 320 3.61 -9.17 21.94
C PRO A 320 3.05 -10.05 20.81
N LEU A 321 3.38 -9.79 19.54
CA LEU A 321 2.97 -10.64 18.41
C LEU A 321 3.52 -12.07 18.49
N SER A 322 4.59 -12.31 19.23
CA SER A 322 5.13 -13.67 19.45
C SER A 322 4.19 -14.58 20.24
N LEU A 323 3.15 -14.03 20.86
CA LEU A 323 2.12 -14.77 21.59
C LEU A 323 0.82 -14.91 20.78
N GLU A 324 0.76 -14.28 19.61
CA GLU A 324 -0.46 -14.16 18.83
C GLU A 324 -0.44 -15.04 17.57
N TRP A 325 -1.64 -15.45 17.18
CA TRP A 325 -1.97 -16.03 15.89
C TRP A 325 -3.11 -15.22 15.31
N ASP A 326 -2.77 -14.43 14.31
CA ASP A 326 -3.69 -13.56 13.62
C ASP A 326 -3.76 -13.93 12.15
N LEU A 327 -4.97 -13.85 11.61
CA LEU A 327 -5.27 -13.92 10.19
C LEU A 327 -6.23 -12.78 9.89
N ILE A 328 -5.76 -11.83 9.08
CA ILE A 328 -6.52 -10.67 8.66
C ILE A 328 -6.69 -10.74 7.15
N ILE A 329 -7.93 -10.77 6.69
CA ILE A 329 -8.29 -10.75 5.29
C ILE A 329 -9.03 -9.45 5.03
N VAL A 330 -8.53 -8.66 4.08
CA VAL A 330 -9.11 -7.37 3.70
C VAL A 330 -9.36 -7.34 2.20
N ASN A 331 -10.64 -7.31 1.85
CA ASN A 331 -11.15 -7.08 0.50
C ASN A 331 -12.41 -6.20 0.59
N ALA A 332 -12.79 -5.52 -0.49
CA ALA A 332 -14.00 -4.70 -0.51
C ALA A 332 -15.30 -5.50 -0.23
N ARG A 333 -15.32 -6.78 -0.63
CA ARG A 333 -16.47 -7.68 -0.52
C ARG A 333 -16.42 -8.61 0.68
N TYR A 334 -15.22 -8.99 1.12
CA TYR A 334 -15.03 -9.93 2.21
C TYR A 334 -13.91 -9.46 3.15
N GLN A 335 -14.23 -9.37 4.43
CA GLN A 335 -13.28 -8.99 5.45
C GLN A 335 -13.51 -9.87 6.67
N VAL A 336 -12.42 -10.34 7.27
CA VAL A 336 -12.46 -11.09 8.51
C VAL A 336 -11.15 -10.92 9.25
N LEU A 337 -11.25 -10.84 10.57
CA LEU A 337 -10.14 -10.97 11.49
C LEU A 337 -10.38 -12.20 12.35
N LEU A 338 -9.44 -13.14 12.32
CA LEU A 338 -9.20 -14.07 13.40
C LEU A 338 -7.99 -13.54 14.16
N ALA A 339 -8.16 -13.21 15.43
CA ALA A 339 -7.05 -12.85 16.31
C ALA A 339 -7.07 -13.79 17.51
N ALA A 340 -5.96 -14.44 17.79
CA ALA A 340 -5.84 -15.40 18.88
C ALA A 340 -4.55 -15.18 19.64
N ARG A 341 -4.56 -15.54 20.92
CA ARG A 341 -3.41 -15.44 21.82
C ARG A 341 -3.38 -16.66 22.71
N GLU A 342 -2.20 -17.21 22.98
CA GLU A 342 -2.06 -18.26 23.98
C GLU A 342 -2.65 -17.81 25.32
N ASN A 343 -3.50 -18.66 25.91
CA ASN A 343 -4.07 -18.38 27.22
C ASN A 343 -2.97 -18.55 28.29
N PRO A 344 -2.60 -17.48 29.03
CA PRO A 344 -1.53 -17.55 30.02
C PRO A 344 -1.88 -18.43 31.23
N GLU A 345 -3.17 -18.70 31.47
CA GLU A 345 -3.66 -19.55 32.55
C GLU A 345 -3.79 -21.03 32.13
N SER A 346 -3.47 -21.37 30.88
CA SER A 346 -3.49 -22.75 30.38
C SER A 346 -2.50 -23.62 31.16
N THR A 347 -3.02 -24.47 32.05
CA THR A 347 -2.24 -25.43 32.85
C THR A 347 -2.09 -26.80 32.19
N ASP A 348 -2.84 -27.07 31.11
CA ASP A 348 -2.89 -28.37 30.45
C ASP A 348 -1.79 -28.56 29.39
N GLU A 349 -1.46 -29.83 29.08
CA GLU A 349 -0.53 -30.20 27.98
C GLU A 349 -1.05 -29.75 26.59
N ALA A 350 -2.35 -29.47 26.47
CA ALA A 350 -2.98 -28.93 25.27
C ALA A 350 -3.15 -27.41 25.43
N THR A 351 -2.23 -26.63 24.85
CA THR A 351 -2.29 -25.17 24.85
C THR A 351 -3.65 -24.66 24.35
N GLU A 352 -4.39 -23.97 25.23
CA GLU A 352 -5.61 -23.26 24.90
C GLU A 352 -5.31 -21.85 24.39
N PHE A 353 -6.19 -21.34 23.54
CA PHE A 353 -6.11 -20.00 22.95
C PHE A 353 -7.35 -19.20 23.29
N ASP A 354 -7.14 -17.97 23.76
CA ASP A 354 -8.16 -16.94 23.71
C ASP A 354 -8.22 -16.42 22.28
N PHE A 355 -9.41 -16.31 21.69
CA PHE A 355 -9.55 -15.84 20.32
C PHE A 355 -10.82 -15.02 20.11
N VAL A 356 -10.77 -14.20 19.06
CA VAL A 356 -11.88 -13.43 18.53
C VAL A 356 -11.92 -13.64 17.02
N VAL A 357 -13.10 -14.02 16.50
CA VAL A 357 -13.40 -13.92 15.07
C VAL A 357 -14.39 -12.77 14.89
N THR A 358 -14.08 -11.83 14.01
CA THR A 358 -14.97 -10.69 13.74
C THR A 358 -15.01 -10.34 12.26
N HIS A 359 -16.16 -9.85 11.84
CA HIS A 359 -16.41 -9.22 10.54
C HIS A 359 -16.62 -7.70 10.66
N ASP A 360 -16.38 -7.14 11.86
CA ASP A 360 -16.48 -5.70 12.11
C ASP A 360 -15.33 -4.95 11.43
N ARG A 361 -15.64 -4.30 10.31
CA ARG A 361 -14.64 -3.64 9.45
C ARG A 361 -13.76 -2.62 10.19
N PRO A 362 -14.29 -1.70 11.02
CA PRO A 362 -13.43 -0.77 11.76
C PRO A 362 -12.40 -1.46 12.65
N THR A 363 -12.76 -2.60 13.26
CA THR A 363 -11.84 -3.41 14.07
C THR A 363 -10.82 -4.12 13.20
N ILE A 364 -11.24 -4.72 12.08
CA ILE A 364 -10.34 -5.39 11.12
C ILE A 364 -9.30 -4.42 10.55
N LEU A 365 -9.74 -3.24 10.09
CA LEU A 365 -8.83 -2.24 9.53
C LEU A 365 -7.86 -1.70 10.59
N SER A 366 -8.33 -1.47 11.82
CA SER A 366 -7.45 -1.08 12.92
C SER A 366 -6.41 -2.16 13.22
N ALA A 367 -6.80 -3.44 13.19
CA ALA A 367 -5.89 -4.57 13.39
C ALA A 367 -4.87 -4.69 12.25
N ALA A 368 -5.30 -4.57 10.99
CA ALA A 368 -4.42 -4.53 9.83
C ALA A 368 -3.39 -3.38 9.92
N GLN A 369 -3.84 -2.19 10.32
CA GLN A 369 -2.97 -1.03 10.54
C GLN A 369 -1.97 -1.24 11.67
N SER A 370 -2.32 -1.99 12.71
CA SER A 370 -1.36 -2.30 13.78
C SER A 370 -0.18 -3.12 13.28
N LEU A 371 -0.38 -3.94 12.24
CA LEU A 371 0.69 -4.70 11.60
C LEU A 371 1.50 -3.90 10.59
N THR A 372 1.03 -2.72 10.12
CA THR A 372 1.79 -1.93 9.14
C THR A 372 3.08 -1.34 9.72
N SER A 373 3.20 -1.22 11.05
CA SER A 373 4.45 -0.78 11.69
C SER A 373 5.59 -1.80 11.59
N TYR A 374 5.27 -3.06 11.24
CA TYR A 374 6.25 -4.13 11.06
C TYR A 374 6.68 -4.29 9.59
N LEU A 375 6.03 -3.56 8.68
CA LEU A 375 6.34 -3.58 7.26
C LEU A 375 7.62 -2.80 6.99
#